data_AF-A0A099NIZ7-F1
#
_entry.id   AF-A0A099NIZ7-F1
#
_cell.length_a   1.000
_cell.length_b   1.000
_cell.length_c   1.000
_cell.angle_alpha   90.00
_cell.angle_beta   90.00
_cell.angle_gamma   90.00
#
_symmetry.space_group_name_H-M   'P 1'
#
loop_
_entity.id
_entity.type
_entity.pdbx_description
1 polymer ?
#
loop_
_entity_poly.entity_id
_entity_poly.type
_entity_poly.pdbx_seq_one_letter_code
_entity_poly.pdbx_strand_id
1 'polypeptide(L)'
;MCLLGQQALEGRRVPVMVSGKTLPCFKPFETDARAGGYIKNRFYSGIRPQEYYFHCMAGREGLIDTAVKTANSGYLQRCLTKQLEGATI
;
A
#
# COMPACT_ATOMS: atom_id res chain seq x y z
N MET A 1 -19.97 10.16 -6.20
CA MET A 1 -19.28 8.90 -5.82
C MET A 1 -17.96 8.83 -6.56
N CYS A 2 -16.85 8.97 -5.83
CA CYS A 2 -15.52 9.29 -6.34
C CYS A 2 -14.76 8.04 -6.86
N LEU A 3 -13.71 8.30 -7.64
CA LEU A 3 -12.75 7.32 -8.16
C LEU A 3 -11.85 6.82 -7.01
N LEU A 4 -11.23 5.64 -7.13
CA LEU A 4 -10.24 5.19 -6.14
C LEU A 4 -8.91 5.94 -6.22
N GLY A 5 -8.54 6.40 -7.42
CA GLY A 5 -7.37 7.24 -7.60
C GLY A 5 -6.05 6.47 -7.57
N GLN A 6 -4.97 7.20 -7.29
CA GLN A 6 -3.60 6.70 -7.40
C GLN A 6 -3.27 5.69 -6.30
N GLN A 7 -2.89 4.48 -6.67
CA GLN A 7 -2.28 3.54 -5.74
C GLN A 7 -0.78 3.84 -5.63
N ALA A 8 -0.30 4.04 -4.40
CA ALA A 8 1.10 4.24 -4.11
C ALA A 8 1.66 3.00 -3.40
N LEU A 9 2.90 2.66 -3.71
CA LEU A 9 3.67 1.60 -3.05
C LEU A 9 4.93 2.24 -2.46
N GLU A 10 5.13 2.13 -1.16
CA GLU A 10 6.24 2.76 -0.42
C GLU A 10 6.35 4.27 -0.72
N GLY A 11 5.21 4.95 -0.86
CA GLY A 11 5.13 6.39 -1.19
C GLY A 11 5.45 6.73 -2.65
N ARG A 12 5.66 5.75 -3.53
CA ARG A 12 5.96 5.94 -4.96
C ARG A 12 4.86 5.35 -5.84
N ARG A 13 4.91 5.62 -7.14
CA ARG A 13 4.07 4.92 -8.13
C ARG A 13 4.48 3.45 -8.21
N VAL A 14 3.60 2.63 -8.79
CA VAL A 14 3.88 1.21 -9.05
C VAL A 14 5.23 1.06 -9.78
N PRO A 15 6.15 0.23 -9.27
CA PRO A 15 7.47 0.08 -9.85
C PRO A 15 7.40 -0.65 -11.19
N VAL A 16 8.33 -0.28 -12.08
CA VAL A 16 8.51 -0.93 -13.38
C VAL A 16 9.42 -2.14 -13.20
N MET A 17 9.02 -3.29 -13.74
CA MET A 17 9.83 -4.51 -13.75
C MET A 17 10.99 -4.37 -14.74
N VAL A 18 11.98 -5.28 -14.67
CA VAL A 18 13.10 -5.33 -15.63
C VAL A 18 12.63 -5.41 -17.09
N SER A 19 11.44 -5.96 -17.33
CA SER A 19 10.79 -6.00 -18.67
C SER A 19 10.31 -4.64 -19.18
N GLY A 20 10.47 -3.56 -18.42
CA GLY A 20 9.93 -2.23 -18.73
C GLY A 20 8.43 -2.11 -18.47
N LYS A 21 7.77 -3.12 -17.91
CA LYS A 21 6.31 -3.14 -17.68
C LYS A 21 5.99 -3.08 -16.19
N THR A 22 4.85 -2.48 -15.83
CA THR A 22 4.30 -2.58 -14.45
C THR A 22 3.47 -3.85 -14.24
N LEU A 23 2.78 -4.32 -15.29
CA LEU A 23 2.15 -5.64 -15.37
C LEU A 23 2.30 -6.22 -16.79
N PRO A 24 2.26 -7.55 -16.95
CA PRO A 24 2.41 -8.20 -18.26
C PRO A 24 1.44 -7.72 -19.35
N CYS A 25 0.24 -7.28 -18.95
CA CYS A 25 -0.81 -6.77 -19.83
C CYS A 25 -0.58 -5.35 -20.37
N PHE A 26 0.41 -4.61 -19.82
CA PHE A 26 0.79 -3.28 -20.32
C PHE A 26 1.92 -3.37 -21.33
N LYS A 27 2.06 -2.34 -22.15
CA LYS A 27 3.21 -2.19 -23.06
C LYS A 27 4.45 -1.79 -22.25
N PRO A 28 5.66 -2.16 -22.70
CA PRO A 28 6.89 -1.66 -22.08
C PRO A 28 6.91 -0.12 -22.10
N PHE A 29 7.26 0.47 -20.96
CA PHE A 29 7.39 1.91 -20.74
C PHE A 29 6.11 2.71 -21.04
N GLU A 30 4.94 2.09 -20.83
CA GLU A 30 3.65 2.75 -21.03
C GLU A 30 3.43 3.90 -20.02
N THR A 31 3.13 5.08 -20.54
CA THR A 31 2.98 6.32 -19.75
C THR A 31 1.54 6.63 -19.32
N ASP A 32 0.55 5.81 -19.69
CA ASP A 32 -0.83 5.99 -19.24
C ASP A 32 -0.89 5.91 -17.71
N ALA A 33 -1.68 6.78 -17.09
CA ALA A 33 -1.84 6.85 -15.65
C ALA A 33 -2.26 5.49 -15.06
N ARG A 34 -3.04 4.70 -15.81
CA ARG A 34 -3.43 3.34 -15.39
C ARG A 34 -2.24 2.40 -15.28
N ALA A 35 -1.30 2.43 -16.22
CA ALA A 35 -0.08 1.63 -16.16
C ALA A 35 0.75 2.00 -14.92
N GLY A 36 0.71 3.28 -14.52
CA GLY A 36 1.34 3.79 -13.29
C GLY A 36 0.52 3.62 -12.01
N GLY A 37 -0.56 2.83 -11.99
CA GLY A 37 -1.32 2.51 -10.78
C GLY A 37 -2.52 3.42 -10.46
N TYR A 38 -2.95 4.29 -11.39
CA TYR A 38 -4.15 5.11 -11.19
C TYR A 38 -5.43 4.34 -11.54
N ILE A 39 -6.34 4.22 -10.57
CA ILE A 39 -7.62 3.52 -10.73
C ILE A 39 -8.72 4.52 -11.07
N LYS A 40 -9.19 4.47 -12.32
CA LYS A 40 -10.26 5.34 -12.85
C LYS A 40 -11.67 4.83 -12.53
N ASN A 41 -11.81 3.63 -11.97
CA ASN A 41 -13.11 3.07 -11.63
C ASN A 41 -13.38 3.17 -10.13
N ARG A 42 -14.64 2.92 -9.75
CA ARG A 42 -15.11 2.91 -8.37
C ARG A 42 -15.59 1.51 -8.00
N PHE A 43 -15.54 1.16 -6.72
CA PHE A 43 -16.01 -0.17 -6.25
C PHE A 43 -17.44 -0.49 -6.74
N TYR A 44 -18.34 0.50 -6.71
CA TYR A 44 -19.72 0.33 -7.14
C TYR A 44 -19.88 -0.08 -8.61
N SER A 45 -19.07 0.48 -9.51
CA SER A 45 -19.13 0.15 -10.95
C SER A 45 -18.29 -1.08 -11.30
N GLY A 46 -17.61 -1.67 -10.31
CA GLY A 46 -16.56 -2.66 -10.54
C GLY A 46 -15.23 -2.02 -10.95
N ILE A 47 -14.16 -2.79 -10.77
CA ILE A 47 -12.77 -2.41 -11.02
C ILE A 47 -12.17 -3.39 -12.03
N ARG A 48 -11.33 -2.90 -12.94
CA ARG A 48 -10.68 -3.76 -13.93
C ARG A 48 -9.64 -4.67 -13.26
N PRO A 49 -9.36 -5.87 -13.78
CA PRO A 49 -8.43 -6.80 -13.13
C PRO A 49 -7.04 -6.21 -12.82
N GLN A 50 -6.46 -5.44 -13.76
CA GLN A 50 -5.17 -4.77 -13.52
C GLN A 50 -5.22 -3.68 -12.44
N GLU A 51 -6.34 -2.95 -12.36
CA GLU A 51 -6.56 -1.92 -11.36
C GLU A 51 -6.76 -2.56 -9.98
N TYR A 52 -7.50 -3.67 -9.92
CA TYR A 52 -7.72 -4.44 -8.71
C TYR A 52 -6.41 -5.04 -8.19
N TYR A 53 -5.55 -5.53 -9.08
CA TYR A 53 -4.23 -6.02 -8.70
C TYR A 53 -3.36 -4.93 -8.06
N PHE A 54 -3.33 -3.72 -8.63
CA PHE A 54 -2.63 -2.58 -8.00
C PHE A 54 -3.24 -2.18 -6.66
N HIS A 55 -4.57 -2.23 -6.53
CA HIS A 55 -5.24 -1.99 -5.26
C HIS A 55 -4.82 -3.02 -4.20
N CYS A 56 -4.77 -4.30 -4.56
CA CYS A 56 -4.32 -5.36 -3.67
C CYS A 56 -2.84 -5.22 -3.26
N MET A 57 -1.97 -4.71 -4.15
CA MET A 57 -0.58 -4.43 -3.80
C MET A 57 -0.48 -3.39 -2.68
N ALA A 58 -1.19 -2.26 -2.81
CA ALA A 58 -1.22 -1.22 -1.78
C ALA A 58 -1.91 -1.71 -0.49
N GLY A 59 -3.00 -2.47 -0.61
CA GLY A 59 -3.67 -3.09 0.52
C GLY A 59 -2.76 -4.03 1.31
N ARG A 60 -1.95 -4.84 0.61
CA ARG A 60 -0.96 -5.73 1.24
C ARG A 60 0.08 -4.95 2.03
N GLU A 61 0.60 -3.84 1.49
CA GLU A 61 1.55 -2.98 2.21
C GLU A 61 0.94 -2.44 3.50
N GLY A 62 -0.30 -1.91 3.45
CA GLY A 62 -0.97 -1.39 4.64
C GLY A 62 -1.23 -2.47 5.71
N LEU A 63 -1.57 -3.70 5.30
CA LEU A 63 -1.75 -4.81 6.24
C LEU A 63 -0.45 -5.20 6.93
N ILE A 64 0.65 -5.25 6.17
CA ILE A 64 1.98 -5.57 6.73
C ILE A 64 2.45 -4.46 7.66
N ASP A 65 2.33 -3.20 7.25
CA ASP A 65 2.72 -2.04 8.04
C ASP A 65 1.97 -2.00 9.38
N THR A 66 0.66 -2.25 9.35
CA THR A 66 -0.16 -2.35 10.56
C THR A 66 0.36 -3.47 11.47
N ALA A 67 0.56 -4.68 10.95
CA ALA A 67 1.02 -5.82 11.74
C ALA A 67 2.38 -5.55 12.41
N VAL A 68 3.33 -4.99 11.67
CA VAL A 68 4.67 -4.66 12.18
C VAL A 68 4.61 -3.52 13.20
N LYS A 69 3.85 -2.45 12.91
CA LYS A 69 3.71 -1.31 13.84
C LYS A 69 3.01 -1.72 15.12
N THR A 70 1.98 -2.57 15.08
CA THR A 70 1.32 -3.08 16.28
C THR A 70 2.28 -3.91 17.14
N ALA A 71 3.07 -4.81 16.54
CA ALA A 71 4.04 -5.61 17.29
C ALA A 71 5.11 -4.72 17.97
N ASN A 72 5.67 -3.77 17.22
CA ASN A 72 6.75 -2.91 17.72
C ASN A 72 6.24 -1.93 18.80
N SER A 73 5.10 -1.30 18.58
CA SER A 73 4.52 -0.35 19.54
C SER A 73 4.12 -1.05 20.85
N GLY A 74 3.52 -2.25 20.79
CA GLY A 74 3.18 -3.02 21.98
C GLY A 74 4.40 -3.44 22.79
N TYR A 75 5.47 -3.88 22.12
CA TYR A 75 6.73 -4.21 22.80
C TYR A 75 7.35 -2.99 23.48
N LEU A 76 7.45 -1.87 22.74
CA LEU A 76 7.99 -0.62 23.27
C LEU A 76 7.18 -0.12 24.48
N GLN A 77 5.86 -0.15 24.39
CA GLN A 77 4.97 0.21 25.49
C GLN A 77 5.27 -0.63 26.73
N ARG A 78 5.41 -1.95 26.60
CA ARG A 78 5.74 -2.84 27.72
C ARG A 78 7.08 -2.47 28.37
N CYS A 79 8.10 -2.20 27.56
CA CYS A 79 9.41 -1.78 28.07
C CYS A 79 9.33 -0.46 28.85
N LEU A 80 8.62 0.53 28.32
CA LEU A 80 8.45 1.84 28.96
C LEU A 80 7.67 1.72 30.27
N THR A 81 6.54 1.02 30.28
CA THR A 81 5.76 0.81 31.50
C THR A 81 6.59 0.13 32.58
N LYS A 82 7.32 -0.94 32.24
CA LYS A 82 8.16 -1.66 33.21
C LYS A 82 9.28 -0.81 33.82
N GLN A 83 9.88 0.09 33.05
CA GLN A 83 10.92 1.00 33.56
C GLN A 83 10.34 2.09 34.47
N LEU A 84 9.10 2.51 34.24
CA LEU A 84 8.44 3.59 34.99
C LEU A 84 7.61 3.10 36.18
N GLU A 85 7.46 1.79 36.38
CA GLU A 85 6.65 1.20 37.47
C GLU A 85 7.10 1.64 38.88
N GLY A 86 8.38 1.98 39.07
CA GLY A 86 8.92 2.45 40.34
C GLY A 86 8.83 3.97 40.57
N ALA A 87 8.31 4.73 39.61
CA ALA A 87 8.17 6.18 39.76
C ALA A 87 6.96 6.50 40.65
N THR A 88 7.25 6.99 41.87
CA THR A 88 6.24 7.53 42.80
C THR A 88 6.27 9.06 42.75
N ILE A 89 5.11 9.70 42.95
CA ILE A 89 4.96 11.16 43.02
C ILE A 89 5.68 11.71 44.26
#